data_AF-I7H0B7-F1
#
_entry.id   AF-I7H0B7-F1
#
_cell.length_a   1.000
_cell.length_b   1.000
_cell.length_c   1.000
_cell.angle_alpha   90.00
_cell.angle_beta   90.00
_cell.angle_gamma   90.00
#
_symmetry.space_group_name_H-M   'P 1'
#
loop_
_entity.id
_entity.type
_entity.pdbx_description
1 polymer ?
#
loop_
_entity_poly.entity_id
_entity_poly.type
_entity_poly.pdbx_seq_one_letter_code
_entity_poly.pdbx_strand_id
1 'polypeptide(L)'
;MGRGRVELKRIENKINRQVTFAKRRSGLLKKAYELSVLCDAEVALIIFSTRGRLFEFCSSSSMLKTLERYKKCSYSASEAVAPSKETENSYQEYLKLKSRVEFLQRSQRNLLGEDLSQLSTKELEQLERQLEMSLKQIRSTKTQLMLDQLCDLKRKEQMLQEANKALRRKLQGEDAGNALQLSWENAGCSEPGAPSTSCDHQPAQSQGFFQPLQCDPLQIGYQPICIDQLNNGVNAQNVNGFFSAWM
;
A
#
# COMPACT_ATOMS: atom_id res chain seq x y z
N MET A 1 -51.68 6.92 35.93
CA MET A 1 -52.90 6.51 35.19
C MET A 1 -52.68 6.74 33.70
N GLY A 2 -52.80 5.70 32.87
CA GLY A 2 -52.41 5.74 31.46
C GLY A 2 -53.50 6.36 30.57
N ARG A 3 -53.09 7.29 29.69
CA ARG A 3 -53.92 7.83 28.60
C ARG A 3 -54.13 6.76 27.52
N GLY A 4 -55.24 6.03 27.59
CA GLY A 4 -55.77 5.19 26.50
C GLY A 4 -54.95 3.95 26.11
N ARG A 5 -55.59 3.03 25.37
CA ARG A 5 -54.94 1.85 24.78
C ARG A 5 -54.15 2.28 23.54
N VAL A 6 -52.93 1.78 23.40
CA VAL A 6 -52.04 2.05 22.25
C VAL A 6 -51.85 0.75 21.46
N GLU A 7 -51.87 0.82 20.12
CA GLU A 7 -51.60 -0.31 19.24
C GLU A 7 -50.12 -0.75 19.31
N LEU A 8 -49.87 -2.06 19.18
CA LEU A 8 -48.51 -2.62 19.12
C LEU A 8 -47.94 -2.52 17.70
N LYS A 9 -47.60 -1.29 17.31
CA LYS A 9 -46.88 -0.97 16.07
C LYS A 9 -45.77 0.05 16.33
N ARG A 10 -44.87 0.21 15.35
CA ARG A 10 -43.82 1.21 15.42
C ARG A 10 -44.45 2.61 15.56
N ILE A 11 -43.98 3.37 16.55
CA ILE A 11 -44.39 4.78 16.73
C ILE A 11 -43.64 5.62 15.69
N GLU A 12 -44.34 6.21 14.72
CA GLU A 12 -43.70 6.97 13.63
C GLU A 12 -43.09 8.28 14.11
N ASN A 13 -43.83 9.03 14.94
CA ASN A 13 -43.35 10.29 15.50
C ASN A 13 -42.09 10.07 16.36
N LYS A 14 -40.98 10.69 15.95
CA LYS A 14 -39.65 10.53 16.58
C LYS A 14 -39.63 10.96 18.04
N ILE A 15 -40.31 12.06 18.40
CA ILE A 15 -40.34 12.61 19.76
C ILE A 15 -41.12 11.65 20.68
N ASN A 16 -42.32 11.26 20.25
CA ASN A 16 -43.15 10.31 21.01
C ASN A 16 -42.45 8.95 21.17
N ARG A 17 -41.76 8.48 20.13
CA ARG A 17 -40.97 7.24 20.18
C ARG A 17 -39.83 7.35 21.19
N GLN A 18 -39.10 8.47 21.23
CA GLN A 18 -38.01 8.68 22.18
C GLN A 18 -38.50 8.69 23.64
N VAL A 19 -39.58 9.43 23.92
CA VAL A 19 -40.18 9.50 25.26
C VAL A 19 -40.74 8.15 25.68
N THR A 20 -41.41 7.45 24.76
CA THR A 20 -41.97 6.11 25.02
C THR A 20 -40.86 5.09 25.25
N PHE A 21 -39.79 5.12 24.46
CA PHE A 21 -38.63 4.26 24.65
C PHE A 21 -38.03 4.46 26.04
N ALA A 22 -37.80 5.71 26.46
CA ALA A 22 -37.26 5.99 27.79
C ALA A 22 -38.15 5.43 28.91
N LYS A 23 -39.46 5.65 28.84
CA LYS A 23 -40.42 5.16 29.85
C LYS A 23 -40.55 3.64 29.85
N ARG A 24 -40.71 3.02 28.67
CA ARG A 24 -40.87 1.55 28.55
C ARG A 24 -39.59 0.81 28.90
N ARG A 25 -38.42 1.32 28.49
CA ARG A 25 -37.12 0.78 28.89
C ARG A 25 -36.98 0.75 30.42
N SER A 26 -37.23 1.88 31.09
CA SER A 26 -37.19 1.94 32.55
C SER A 26 -38.21 1.01 33.21
N GLY A 27 -39.43 0.92 32.66
CA GLY A 27 -40.44 -0.02 33.16
C GLY A 27 -40.05 -1.49 32.99
N LEU A 28 -39.46 -1.85 31.85
CA LEU A 28 -38.98 -3.20 31.58
C LEU A 28 -37.81 -3.58 32.50
N LEU A 29 -36.88 -2.65 32.73
CA LEU A 29 -35.77 -2.82 33.67
C LEU A 29 -36.27 -3.08 35.09
N LYS A 30 -37.27 -2.32 35.56
CA LYS A 30 -37.89 -2.55 36.87
C LYS A 30 -38.51 -3.93 36.97
N LYS A 31 -39.24 -4.37 35.94
CA LYS A 31 -39.83 -5.71 35.91
C LYS A 31 -38.78 -6.83 35.90
N ALA A 32 -37.70 -6.66 35.15
CA ALA A 32 -36.59 -7.61 35.12
C ALA A 32 -35.92 -7.72 36.49
N TYR A 33 -35.74 -6.58 37.18
CA TYR A 33 -35.23 -6.54 38.55
C TYR A 33 -36.18 -7.23 39.54
N GLU A 34 -37.47 -6.89 39.53
CA GLU A 34 -38.49 -7.52 40.36
C GLU A 34 -38.49 -9.05 40.19
N LEU A 35 -38.46 -9.53 38.94
CA LEU A 35 -38.41 -10.96 38.63
C LEU A 35 -37.14 -11.62 39.21
N SER A 36 -35.98 -10.98 39.05
CA SER A 36 -34.72 -11.53 39.57
C SER A 36 -34.72 -11.67 41.09
N VAL A 37 -35.30 -10.71 41.81
CA VAL A 37 -35.34 -10.72 43.27
C VAL A 37 -36.44 -11.65 43.81
N LEU A 38 -37.64 -11.61 43.23
CA LEU A 38 -38.78 -12.37 43.74
C LEU A 38 -38.66 -13.88 43.49
N CYS A 39 -37.97 -14.28 42.42
CA CYS A 39 -37.88 -15.68 42.00
C CYS A 39 -36.45 -16.23 42.05
N ASP A 40 -35.49 -15.49 42.59
CA ASP A 40 -34.05 -15.82 42.58
C ASP A 40 -33.56 -16.26 41.18
N ALA A 41 -34.01 -15.52 40.17
CA ALA A 41 -33.76 -15.84 38.77
C ALA A 41 -32.65 -14.95 38.21
N GLU A 42 -31.67 -15.54 37.53
CA GLU A 42 -30.66 -14.77 36.81
C GLU A 42 -31.25 -14.21 35.51
N VAL A 43 -31.47 -12.90 35.49
CA VAL A 43 -32.01 -12.15 34.36
C VAL A 43 -30.95 -11.21 33.78
N ALA A 44 -30.82 -11.21 32.46
CA ALA A 44 -30.04 -10.24 31.69
C ALA A 44 -30.89 -9.65 30.55
N LEU A 45 -30.71 -8.35 30.27
CA LEU A 45 -31.43 -7.61 29.25
C LEU A 45 -30.47 -6.71 28.48
N ILE A 46 -30.52 -6.79 27.15
CA ILE A 46 -29.71 -5.98 26.24
C ILE A 46 -30.65 -5.26 25.28
N ILE A 47 -30.53 -3.94 25.19
CA ILE A 47 -31.39 -3.09 24.35
C ILE A 47 -30.52 -2.16 23.52
N PHE A 48 -30.62 -2.27 22.19
CA PHE A 48 -30.05 -1.32 21.27
C PHE A 48 -31.11 -0.32 20.82
N SER A 49 -30.83 0.97 21.00
CA SER A 49 -31.67 2.02 20.40
C SER A 49 -31.43 2.11 18.89
N THR A 50 -32.36 2.72 18.15
CA THR A 50 -32.20 2.99 16.72
C THR A 50 -31.02 3.94 16.40
N ARG A 51 -30.39 4.54 17.42
CA ARG A 51 -29.19 5.37 17.29
C ARG A 51 -27.91 4.61 17.65
N GLY A 52 -27.97 3.29 17.83
CA GLY A 52 -26.84 2.45 18.19
C GLY A 52 -26.42 2.52 19.65
N ARG A 53 -27.11 3.30 20.51
CA ARG A 53 -26.80 3.32 21.95
C ARG A 53 -27.25 2.01 22.60
N LEU A 54 -26.32 1.39 23.33
CA LEU A 54 -26.53 0.21 24.17
C LEU A 54 -27.08 0.62 25.53
N PHE A 55 -28.11 -0.09 25.98
CA PHE A 55 -28.61 -0.07 27.34
C PHE A 55 -28.71 -1.51 27.83
N GLU A 56 -28.09 -1.79 28.96
CA GLU A 56 -28.00 -3.15 29.49
C GLU A 56 -28.39 -3.21 30.97
N PHE A 57 -28.82 -4.39 31.39
CA PHE A 57 -29.08 -4.72 32.77
C PHE A 57 -28.76 -6.18 33.03
N CYS A 58 -28.07 -6.43 34.13
CA CYS A 58 -27.79 -7.75 34.64
C CYS A 58 -28.17 -7.77 36.11
N SER A 59 -28.86 -8.83 36.53
CA SER A 59 -29.10 -9.12 37.95
C SER A 59 -27.85 -9.67 38.65
N SER A 60 -26.92 -10.25 37.90
CA SER A 60 -25.65 -10.77 38.42
C SER A 60 -24.54 -9.70 38.43
N SER A 61 -23.41 -10.04 39.06
CA SER A 61 -22.23 -9.16 39.11
C SER A 61 -21.59 -8.88 37.75
N SER A 62 -21.91 -9.66 36.70
CA SER A 62 -21.29 -9.49 35.38
C SER A 62 -22.18 -10.00 34.25
N MET A 63 -22.53 -9.10 33.33
CA MET A 63 -23.20 -9.43 32.07
C MET A 63 -22.45 -10.51 31.29
N LEU A 64 -21.11 -10.46 31.27
CA LEU A 64 -20.27 -11.43 30.56
C LEU A 64 -20.49 -12.85 31.10
N LYS A 65 -20.54 -13.03 32.42
CA LYS A 65 -20.79 -14.35 33.05
C LYS A 65 -22.16 -14.90 32.68
N THR A 66 -23.19 -14.06 32.67
CA THR A 66 -24.54 -14.47 32.27
C THR A 66 -24.59 -14.86 30.80
N LEU A 67 -23.89 -14.13 29.93
CA LEU A 67 -23.77 -14.46 28.50
C LEU A 67 -22.98 -15.76 28.27
N GLU A 68 -21.90 -15.99 29.02
CA GLU A 68 -21.16 -17.26 28.98
C GLU A 68 -22.02 -18.44 29.41
N ARG A 69 -22.81 -18.28 30.48
CA ARG A 69 -23.76 -19.32 30.91
C ARG A 69 -24.83 -19.56 29.85
N TYR A 70 -25.40 -18.50 29.28
CA TYR A 70 -26.35 -18.61 28.18
C TYR A 70 -25.76 -19.40 27.01
N LYS A 71 -24.55 -19.05 26.56
CA LYS A 71 -23.85 -19.79 25.51
C LYS A 71 -23.66 -21.26 25.91
N LYS A 72 -23.16 -21.55 27.11
CA LYS A 72 -22.97 -22.94 27.54
C LYS A 72 -24.27 -23.76 27.47
N CYS A 73 -25.38 -23.19 27.95
CA CYS A 73 -26.69 -23.86 27.95
C CYS A 73 -27.36 -23.92 26.58
N SER A 74 -27.24 -22.87 25.76
CA SER A 74 -27.83 -22.82 24.42
C SER A 74 -27.11 -23.77 23.47
N TYR A 75 -25.78 -23.93 23.63
CA TYR A 75 -25.01 -24.88 22.84
C TYR A 75 -25.24 -26.33 23.29
N SER A 76 -25.38 -26.61 24.59
CA SER A 76 -25.72 -27.97 25.06
C SER A 76 -27.12 -28.43 24.63
N ALA A 77 -28.04 -27.49 24.38
CA ALA A 77 -29.36 -27.80 23.83
C ALA A 77 -29.38 -27.87 22.28
N SER A 78 -28.30 -27.45 21.62
CA SER A 78 -28.21 -27.23 20.17
C SER A 78 -27.19 -28.16 19.50
N GLU A 79 -27.12 -29.43 19.91
CA GLU A 79 -26.53 -30.48 19.07
C GLU A 79 -27.42 -30.84 17.86
N ALA A 80 -28.63 -30.28 17.74
CA ALA A 80 -29.57 -30.67 16.69
C ALA A 80 -29.52 -29.84 15.39
N VAL A 81 -29.08 -28.57 15.37
CA VAL A 81 -29.13 -27.76 14.12
C VAL A 81 -28.02 -26.71 14.07
N ALA A 82 -27.03 -26.91 13.18
CA ALA A 82 -26.00 -25.95 12.83
C ALA A 82 -26.60 -24.76 12.04
N PRO A 83 -26.28 -23.50 12.41
CA PRO A 83 -25.19 -22.78 11.75
C PRO A 83 -24.50 -21.75 12.69
N SER A 84 -23.38 -22.10 13.31
CA SER A 84 -22.50 -21.14 14.03
C SER A 84 -21.00 -21.47 13.96
N LYS A 85 -20.61 -22.58 13.33
CA LYS A 85 -19.20 -22.99 13.25
C LYS A 85 -18.35 -22.02 12.42
N GLU A 86 -18.90 -21.36 11.40
CA GLU A 86 -18.12 -20.48 10.52
C GLU A 86 -17.62 -19.20 11.18
N THR A 87 -18.44 -18.52 11.99
CA THR A 87 -18.02 -17.27 12.66
C THR A 87 -17.00 -17.53 13.77
N GLU A 88 -17.17 -18.63 14.51
CA GLU A 88 -16.23 -19.06 15.55
C GLU A 88 -14.90 -19.54 14.94
N ASN A 89 -14.95 -20.32 13.86
CA ASN A 89 -13.78 -20.69 13.07
C ASN A 89 -13.09 -19.46 12.49
N SER A 90 -13.83 -18.50 11.93
CA SER A 90 -13.27 -17.27 11.37
C SER A 90 -12.52 -16.44 12.41
N TYR A 91 -13.06 -16.32 13.63
CA TYR A 91 -12.38 -15.65 14.71
C TYR A 91 -11.12 -16.41 15.18
N GLN A 92 -11.18 -17.75 15.22
CA GLN A 92 -10.02 -18.57 15.55
C GLN A 92 -8.90 -18.46 14.50
N GLU A 93 -9.24 -18.46 13.21
CA GLU A 93 -8.29 -18.22 12.12
C GLU A 93 -7.70 -16.81 12.17
N TYR A 94 -8.51 -15.81 12.52
CA TYR A 94 -8.02 -14.46 12.76
C TYR A 94 -6.98 -14.42 13.90
N LEU A 95 -7.24 -15.09 15.03
CA LEU A 95 -6.29 -15.15 16.14
C LEU A 95 -4.98 -15.86 15.75
N LYS A 96 -5.06 -16.95 14.99
CA LYS A 96 -3.87 -17.63 14.44
C LYS A 96 -3.08 -16.68 13.54
N LEU A 97 -3.75 -16.01 12.60
CA LEU A 97 -3.10 -15.05 11.70
C LEU A 97 -2.47 -13.89 12.47
N LYS A 98 -3.18 -13.33 13.46
CA LYS A 98 -2.67 -12.25 14.32
C LYS A 98 -1.39 -12.67 15.03
N SER A 99 -1.38 -13.86 15.65
CA SER A 99 -0.18 -14.38 16.31
C SER A 99 1.00 -14.55 15.34
N ARG A 100 0.72 -14.96 14.09
CA ARG A 100 1.74 -15.09 13.05
C ARG A 100 2.29 -13.73 12.63
N VAL A 101 1.44 -12.71 12.48
CA VAL A 101 1.86 -11.35 12.15
C VAL A 101 2.72 -10.77 13.26
N GLU A 102 2.31 -10.90 14.53
CA GLU A 102 3.07 -10.41 15.67
C GLU A 102 4.45 -11.09 15.76
N PHE A 103 4.51 -12.41 15.52
CA PHE A 103 5.77 -13.14 15.44
C PHE A 103 6.67 -12.63 14.30
N LEU A 104 6.12 -12.43 13.10
CA LEU A 104 6.88 -11.93 11.95
C LEU A 104 7.38 -10.50 12.18
N GLN A 105 6.56 -9.62 12.75
CA GLN A 105 6.95 -8.26 13.09
C GLN A 105 8.07 -8.23 14.14
N ARG A 106 7.97 -9.08 15.18
CA ARG A 106 9.05 -9.21 16.17
C ARG A 106 10.33 -9.74 15.52
N SER A 107 10.22 -10.75 14.67
CA SER A 107 11.37 -11.31 13.94
C SER A 107 12.04 -10.26 13.02
N GLN A 108 11.25 -9.44 12.32
CA GLN A 108 11.76 -8.34 11.51
C GLN A 108 12.52 -7.31 12.36
N ARG A 109 11.96 -6.89 13.50
CA ARG A 109 12.63 -5.98 14.43
C ARG A 109 13.96 -6.55 14.90
N ASN A 110 14.00 -7.83 15.27
CA ASN A 110 15.23 -8.50 15.66
C ASN A 110 16.26 -8.49 14.52
N LEU A 111 15.86 -8.79 13.28
CA LEU A 111 16.73 -8.73 12.10
C LEU A 111 17.28 -7.31 11.82
N LEU A 112 16.56 -6.27 12.24
CA LEU A 112 16.98 -4.88 12.16
C LEU A 112 17.82 -4.43 13.37
N GLY A 113 18.06 -5.31 14.34
CA GLY A 113 18.84 -5.03 15.55
C GLY A 113 18.04 -4.38 16.69
N GLU A 114 16.71 -4.40 16.61
CA GLU A 114 15.80 -3.85 17.63
C GLU A 114 15.29 -4.95 18.58
N ASP A 115 14.88 -4.58 19.80
CA ASP A 115 14.23 -5.46 20.80
C ASP A 115 14.94 -6.79 21.12
N LEU A 116 16.27 -6.80 21.05
CA LEU A 116 17.11 -7.99 21.25
C LEU A 116 17.19 -8.48 22.71
N SER A 117 16.73 -7.69 23.68
CA SER A 117 16.85 -7.99 25.12
C SER A 117 16.13 -9.26 25.57
N GLN A 118 15.16 -9.72 24.78
CA GLN A 118 14.35 -10.91 25.08
C GLN A 118 14.94 -12.19 24.48
N LEU A 119 16.00 -12.08 23.68
CA LEU A 119 16.68 -13.21 23.05
C LEU A 119 17.75 -13.77 23.98
N SER A 120 17.84 -15.10 24.03
CA SER A 120 18.96 -15.79 24.64
C SER A 120 20.25 -15.61 23.83
N THR A 121 21.40 -15.84 24.46
CA THR A 121 22.71 -15.77 23.78
C THR A 121 22.78 -16.68 22.55
N LYS A 122 22.23 -17.90 22.64
CA LYS A 122 22.18 -18.85 21.52
C LYS A 122 21.34 -18.34 20.34
N GLU A 123 20.21 -17.70 20.63
CA GLU A 123 19.34 -17.13 19.59
C GLU A 123 20.00 -15.91 18.94
N LEU A 124 20.72 -15.10 19.72
CA LEU A 124 21.46 -13.97 19.20
C LEU A 124 22.61 -14.40 18.28
N GLU A 125 23.38 -15.41 18.68
CA GLU A 125 24.42 -16.01 17.83
C GLU A 125 23.85 -16.61 16.54
N GLN A 126 22.66 -17.23 16.60
CA GLN A 126 21.99 -17.73 15.41
C GLN A 126 21.57 -16.60 14.47
N LEU A 127 21.01 -15.53 15.04
CA LEU A 127 20.60 -14.33 14.29
C LEU A 127 21.79 -13.66 13.61
N GLU A 128 22.91 -13.52 14.32
CA GLU A 128 24.16 -12.99 13.79
C GLU A 128 24.67 -13.80 12.61
N ARG A 129 24.78 -15.13 12.75
CA ARG A 129 25.19 -16.02 11.64
C ARG A 129 24.26 -15.90 10.43
N GLN A 130 22.95 -15.81 10.66
CA GLN A 130 21.97 -15.64 9.59
C GLN A 130 22.15 -14.30 8.84
N LEU A 131 22.38 -13.21 9.58
CA LEU A 131 22.63 -11.88 8.99
C LEU A 131 23.96 -11.84 8.25
N GLU A 132 25.02 -12.44 8.79
CA GLU A 132 26.33 -12.49 8.15
C GLU A 132 26.28 -13.25 6.81
N MET A 133 25.65 -14.44 6.81
CA MET A 133 25.50 -15.25 5.60
C MET A 133 24.69 -14.52 4.52
N SER A 134 23.54 -13.94 4.90
CA SER A 134 22.68 -13.22 3.95
C SER A 134 23.34 -11.95 3.43
N LEU A 135 24.04 -11.19 4.27
CA LEU A 135 24.79 -10.00 3.85
C LEU A 135 25.91 -10.36 2.88
N LYS A 136 26.65 -11.43 3.15
CA LYS A 136 27.70 -11.95 2.24
C LYS A 136 27.10 -12.31 0.88
N GLN A 137 25.95 -13.00 0.85
CA GLN A 137 25.27 -13.36 -0.38
C GLN A 137 24.80 -12.11 -1.15
N ILE A 138 24.16 -11.16 -0.48
CA ILE A 138 23.70 -9.90 -1.10
C ILE A 138 24.87 -9.13 -1.71
N ARG A 139 25.99 -9.01 -0.98
CA ARG A 139 27.20 -8.34 -1.49
C ARG A 139 27.77 -9.06 -2.70
N SER A 140 27.87 -10.39 -2.65
CA SER A 140 28.35 -11.20 -3.79
C SER A 140 27.48 -11.00 -5.02
N THR A 141 26.16 -11.10 -4.89
CA THR A 141 25.22 -10.92 -6.00
C THR A 141 25.28 -9.50 -6.57
N LYS A 142 25.35 -8.48 -5.71
CA LYS A 142 25.47 -7.08 -6.13
C LYS A 142 26.77 -6.85 -6.91
N THR A 143 27.88 -7.37 -6.42
CA THR A 143 29.18 -7.25 -7.11
C THR A 143 29.15 -7.96 -8.46
N GLN A 144 28.60 -9.18 -8.52
CA GLN A 144 28.48 -9.91 -9.78
C GLN A 144 27.65 -9.12 -10.81
N LEU A 145 26.50 -8.60 -10.40
CA LEU A 145 25.63 -7.79 -11.27
C LEU A 145 26.36 -6.55 -11.82
N MET A 146 27.13 -5.86 -10.99
CA MET A 146 27.91 -4.69 -11.43
C MET A 146 29.01 -5.07 -12.41
N LEU A 147 29.67 -6.22 -12.21
CA LEU A 147 30.70 -6.73 -13.14
C LEU A 147 30.10 -7.11 -14.49
N ASP A 148 28.93 -7.77 -14.48
CA ASP A 148 28.23 -8.14 -15.71
C ASP A 148 27.83 -6.90 -16.52
N GLN A 149 27.28 -5.87 -15.84
CA GLN A 149 26.97 -4.58 -16.47
C GLN A 149 28.20 -3.89 -17.06
N LEU A 150 29.33 -3.91 -16.35
CA LEU A 150 30.58 -3.33 -16.84
C LEU A 150 31.08 -4.06 -18.09
N CYS A 151 31.02 -5.39 -18.10
CA CYS A 151 31.38 -6.20 -19.27
C CYS A 151 30.50 -5.87 -20.48
N ASP A 152 29.19 -5.75 -20.27
CA ASP A 152 28.24 -5.43 -21.35
C ASP A 152 28.46 -4.04 -21.92
N LEU A 153 28.70 -3.04 -21.07
CA LEU A 153 29.00 -1.67 -21.51
C LEU A 153 30.32 -1.62 -22.28
N LYS A 154 31.36 -2.31 -21.80
CA LYS A 154 32.66 -2.37 -22.50
C LYS A 154 32.53 -3.03 -23.88
N ARG A 155 31.72 -4.08 -24.01
CA ARG A 155 31.43 -4.72 -25.30
C ARG A 155 30.71 -3.76 -26.25
N LYS A 156 29.70 -3.02 -25.75
CA LYS A 156 28.99 -2.00 -26.54
C LYS A 156 29.91 -0.87 -26.99
N GLU A 157 30.78 -0.40 -26.10
CA GLU A 157 31.78 0.63 -26.42
C GLU A 157 32.68 0.18 -27.57
N GLN A 158 33.22 -1.04 -27.51
CA GLN A 158 34.07 -1.60 -28.57
C GLN A 158 33.34 -1.69 -29.91
N MET A 159 32.11 -2.22 -29.93
CA MET A 159 31.31 -2.28 -31.16
C MET A 159 31.06 -0.89 -31.75
N LEU A 160 30.74 0.11 -30.92
CA LEU A 160 30.52 1.48 -31.37
C LEU A 160 31.81 2.14 -31.86
N GLN A 161 32.96 1.86 -31.24
CA GLN A 161 34.26 2.34 -31.69
C GLN A 161 34.63 1.76 -33.06
N GLU A 162 34.40 0.47 -33.26
CA GLU A 162 34.64 -0.21 -34.54
C GLU A 162 33.73 0.32 -35.65
N ALA A 163 32.44 0.49 -35.36
CA ALA A 163 31.48 1.08 -36.29
C ALA A 163 31.87 2.52 -36.65
N ASN A 164 32.23 3.36 -35.67
CA ASN A 164 32.71 4.72 -35.91
C ASN A 164 33.99 4.75 -36.74
N LYS A 165 34.95 3.84 -36.49
CA LYS A 165 36.18 3.72 -37.29
C LYS A 165 35.87 3.31 -38.73
N ALA A 166 34.88 2.45 -38.95
CA ALA A 166 34.42 2.10 -40.29
C ALA A 166 33.76 3.28 -41.01
N LEU A 167 32.91 4.05 -40.33
CA LEU A 167 32.26 5.24 -40.88
C LEU A 167 33.29 6.33 -41.24
N ARG A 168 34.28 6.60 -40.38
CA ARG A 168 35.35 7.56 -40.67
C ARG A 168 36.16 7.17 -41.92
N ARG A 169 36.43 5.88 -42.13
CA ARG A 169 37.09 5.39 -43.35
C ARG A 169 36.25 5.62 -44.60
N LYS A 170 34.92 5.48 -44.52
CA LYS A 170 34.02 5.76 -45.65
C LYS A 170 34.01 7.23 -46.02
N LEU A 171 33.88 8.13 -45.03
CA LEU A 171 33.91 9.58 -45.25
C LEU A 171 35.22 10.04 -45.90
N GLN A 172 36.37 9.53 -45.44
CA GLN A 172 37.67 9.86 -46.05
C GLN A 172 37.84 9.28 -47.46
N GLY A 173 37.16 8.18 -47.79
CA GLY A 173 37.13 7.60 -49.14
C GLY A 173 36.25 8.39 -50.12
N GLU A 174 35.17 9.01 -49.63
CA GLU A 174 34.29 9.89 -50.44
C GLU A 174 34.94 11.26 -50.75
N ASP A 175 35.77 11.81 -49.86
CA ASP A 175 36.52 13.05 -50.14
C ASP A 175 37.54 12.90 -51.28
N ALA A 176 38.11 11.69 -51.48
CA ALA A 176 38.99 11.41 -52.61
C ALA A 176 38.22 11.26 -53.94
N GLY A 177 36.94 10.86 -53.89
CA GLY A 177 36.06 10.76 -55.06
C GLY A 177 35.48 12.11 -55.50
N ASN A 178 35.13 12.98 -54.55
CA ASN A 178 34.58 14.31 -54.85
C ASN A 178 35.62 15.29 -55.41
N ALA A 179 36.91 15.11 -55.14
CA ALA A 179 37.97 15.90 -55.75
C ALA A 179 38.12 15.65 -57.27
N LEU A 180 37.68 14.48 -57.79
CA LEU A 180 37.69 14.20 -59.23
C LEU A 180 36.48 14.80 -59.97
N GLN A 181 35.34 14.99 -59.31
CA GLN A 181 34.12 15.45 -59.99
C GLN A 181 34.09 16.96 -60.28
N LEU A 182 34.84 17.77 -59.52
CA LEU A 182 35.01 19.22 -59.79
C LEU A 182 35.98 19.53 -60.93
N SER A 183 36.62 18.53 -61.53
CA SER A 183 37.58 18.71 -62.64
C SER A 183 36.96 18.65 -64.04
N TRP A 184 35.71 18.19 -64.20
CA TRP A 184 35.18 17.80 -65.52
C TRP A 184 34.13 18.76 -66.11
N GLU A 185 33.76 19.84 -65.43
CA GLU A 185 32.76 20.79 -65.94
C GLU A 185 33.33 21.99 -66.73
N ASN A 186 34.62 22.02 -67.07
CA ASN A 186 35.22 23.13 -67.80
C ASN A 186 36.06 22.71 -69.03
N ALA A 187 35.40 22.15 -70.06
CA ALA A 187 35.77 22.13 -71.49
C ALA A 187 34.76 21.20 -72.19
N GLY A 188 34.06 21.49 -73.28
CA GLY A 188 34.12 22.53 -74.29
C GLY A 188 33.44 21.96 -75.54
N CYS A 189 32.39 22.63 -76.02
CA CYS A 189 31.85 22.72 -77.39
C CYS A 189 32.04 21.56 -78.41
N SER A 190 30.94 21.02 -78.96
CA SER A 190 30.41 21.36 -80.32
C SER A 190 29.41 20.31 -80.86
N GLU A 191 28.23 20.80 -81.25
CA GLU A 191 27.14 20.24 -82.09
C GLU A 191 27.58 20.05 -83.58
N PRO A 192 26.76 19.52 -84.55
CA PRO A 192 25.31 19.24 -84.54
C PRO A 192 24.84 17.91 -85.20
N GLY A 193 23.61 17.48 -84.89
CA GLY A 193 22.87 16.48 -85.69
C GLY A 193 21.69 15.79 -84.99
N ALA A 194 20.50 16.40 -85.04
CA ALA A 194 19.24 15.92 -84.46
C ALA A 194 18.50 14.88 -85.36
N PRO A 195 17.29 14.36 -85.03
CA PRO A 195 16.48 14.53 -83.82
C PRO A 195 15.79 13.25 -83.25
N SER A 196 15.05 13.45 -82.16
CA SER A 196 13.87 12.66 -81.70
C SER A 196 14.19 11.51 -80.73
N THR A 197 13.53 11.32 -79.59
CA THR A 197 12.29 11.88 -79.06
C THR A 197 12.19 11.56 -77.56
N SER A 198 11.67 12.52 -76.76
CA SER A 198 10.89 12.36 -75.51
C SER A 198 11.54 11.66 -74.31
N CYS A 199 11.32 12.02 -73.04
CA CYS A 199 10.65 13.11 -72.32
C CYS A 199 11.15 12.89 -70.88
N ASP A 200 11.77 13.88 -70.26
CA ASP A 200 11.17 14.73 -69.23
C ASP A 200 10.83 14.06 -67.88
N HIS A 201 11.43 14.70 -66.87
CA HIS A 201 10.93 14.97 -65.53
C HIS A 201 10.89 13.88 -64.43
N GLN A 202 11.90 14.00 -63.55
CA GLN A 202 11.81 14.08 -62.07
C GLN A 202 10.45 14.59 -61.49
N PRO A 203 10.22 14.53 -60.14
CA PRO A 203 10.68 13.62 -59.09
C PRO A 203 9.54 13.27 -58.08
N ALA A 204 9.93 12.74 -56.91
CA ALA A 204 9.20 12.61 -55.64
C ALA A 204 8.49 11.26 -55.38
N GLN A 205 8.95 10.57 -54.33
CA GLN A 205 8.14 10.39 -53.12
C GLN A 205 8.97 9.86 -51.95
N SER A 206 8.90 10.62 -50.87
CA SER A 206 9.21 10.30 -49.48
C SER A 206 8.24 9.29 -48.89
N GLN A 207 8.75 8.34 -48.08
CA GLN A 207 8.11 7.72 -46.89
C GLN A 207 9.19 6.79 -46.32
N GLY A 208 9.75 6.97 -45.12
CA GLY A 208 9.10 7.12 -43.82
C GLY A 208 9.52 5.93 -42.96
N PHE A 209 10.70 5.97 -42.35
CA PHE A 209 11.16 4.93 -41.42
C PHE A 209 11.91 5.55 -40.22
N PHE A 210 11.19 6.35 -39.44
CA PHE A 210 11.54 6.64 -38.06
C PHE A 210 10.28 6.47 -37.22
N GLN A 211 10.28 5.48 -36.34
CA GLN A 211 9.34 5.38 -35.22
C GLN A 211 10.11 5.76 -33.94
N PRO A 212 9.69 6.79 -33.18
CA PRO A 212 10.22 7.05 -31.87
C PRO A 212 9.50 6.18 -30.84
N LEU A 213 10.23 5.33 -30.12
CA LEU A 213 9.70 4.71 -28.91
C LEU A 213 9.95 5.67 -27.74
N GLN A 214 8.87 6.30 -27.29
CA GLN A 214 8.74 6.84 -25.94
C GLN A 214 8.88 5.68 -24.95
N CYS A 215 9.93 5.71 -24.15
CA CYS A 215 9.96 5.02 -22.86
C CYS A 215 9.92 6.09 -21.78
N ASP A 216 8.80 6.15 -21.05
CA ASP A 216 8.68 6.95 -19.84
C ASP A 216 9.73 6.52 -18.80
N PRO A 217 10.40 7.46 -18.11
CA PRO A 217 11.21 7.13 -16.95
C PRO A 217 10.29 6.95 -15.75
N LEU A 218 10.20 5.71 -15.24
CA LEU A 218 9.62 5.45 -13.92
C LEU A 218 10.43 6.22 -12.85
N GLN A 219 9.81 7.26 -12.31
CA GLN A 219 10.19 7.90 -11.06
C GLN A 219 10.06 6.89 -9.91
N ILE A 220 11.19 6.47 -9.34
CA ILE A 220 11.26 6.04 -7.93
C ILE A 220 12.19 7.04 -7.24
N GLY A 221 11.64 7.76 -6.27
CA GLY A 221 12.25 8.94 -5.68
C GLY A 221 13.50 8.65 -4.87
N TYR A 222 14.52 9.48 -5.09
CA TYR A 222 15.50 9.83 -4.07
C TYR A 222 15.47 11.37 -3.98
N GLN A 223 14.96 11.89 -2.86
CA GLN A 223 15.23 13.27 -2.50
C GLN A 223 16.69 13.38 -2.02
N PRO A 224 17.50 14.27 -2.59
CA PRO A 224 18.76 14.65 -1.98
C PRO A 224 18.48 15.68 -0.88
N ILE A 225 18.84 15.33 0.35
CA ILE A 225 18.94 16.30 1.44
C ILE A 225 20.18 17.16 1.15
N CYS A 226 19.95 18.38 0.65
CA CYS A 226 20.96 19.44 0.68
C CYS A 226 21.14 19.89 2.14
N ILE A 227 22.36 19.76 2.64
CA ILE A 227 22.83 20.52 3.80
C ILE A 227 23.26 21.87 3.25
N ASP A 228 22.48 22.91 3.52
CA ASP A 228 22.96 24.29 3.44
C ASP A 228 22.98 24.91 4.83
N GLN A 229 24.17 25.35 5.19
CA GLN A 229 24.52 26.03 6.42
C GLN A 229 24.75 27.50 6.07
N LEU A 230 23.82 28.39 6.40
CA LEU A 230 24.10 29.83 6.60
C LEU A 230 22.91 30.56 7.25
N ASN A 231 23.10 30.86 8.53
CA ASN A 231 23.03 32.21 9.13
C ASN A 231 21.91 33.18 8.67
N ASN A 232 20.98 33.47 9.57
CA ASN A 232 20.67 34.85 10.00
C ASN A 232 19.66 34.83 11.15
N GLY A 233 19.95 35.62 12.18
CA GLY A 233 19.13 35.71 13.38
C GLY A 233 18.16 36.89 13.43
N VAL A 234 17.60 37.00 14.63
CA VAL A 234 17.05 38.17 15.31
C VAL A 234 15.52 38.38 15.27
N ASN A 235 15.01 38.56 16.50
CA ASN A 235 13.73 39.10 16.99
C ASN A 235 12.47 38.22 16.98
N ALA A 236 11.55 38.30 17.95
CA ALA A 236 11.53 38.60 19.39
C ALA A 236 10.03 38.52 19.81
N GLN A 237 9.78 37.95 21.00
CA GLN A 237 8.69 38.27 21.95
C GLN A 237 7.19 38.18 21.53
N ASN A 238 6.42 37.31 22.20
CA ASN A 238 5.44 37.59 23.30
C ASN A 238 4.48 36.37 23.45
N VAL A 239 4.51 35.56 24.52
CA VAL A 239 3.91 35.69 25.88
C VAL A 239 2.38 35.50 25.96
N ASN A 240 1.98 34.74 26.99
CA ASN A 240 0.65 34.34 27.51
C ASN A 240 0.13 33.01 26.93
N GLY A 241 0.08 31.87 27.64
CA GLY A 241 -0.04 31.64 29.08
C GLY A 241 -1.52 31.56 29.47
N PHE A 242 -2.04 30.36 29.78
CA PHE A 242 -2.76 30.06 31.02
C PHE A 242 -3.11 28.57 31.13
N PHE A 243 -2.75 28.03 32.29
CA PHE A 243 -3.05 26.71 32.86
C PHE A 243 -4.55 26.50 33.14
N SER A 244 -4.97 25.22 33.21
CA SER A 244 -5.63 24.55 34.37
C SER A 244 -6.06 23.14 33.90
N ALA A 245 -5.57 21.99 34.40
CA ALA A 245 -5.73 21.41 35.76
C ALA A 245 -7.22 21.41 36.18
N TRP A 246 -7.88 20.34 36.66
CA TRP A 246 -7.53 19.07 37.29
C TRP A 246 -8.82 18.20 37.32
N MET A 247 -8.65 16.94 37.72
CA MET A 247 -9.56 16.06 38.51
C MET A 247 -11.07 16.29 38.45
#